data_AF-A0A1Z9Z1I2-F1
#
_entry.id   AF-A0A1Z9Z1I2-F1
#
_cell.length_a   1.000
_cell.length_b   1.000
_cell.length_c   1.000
_cell.angle_alpha   90.00
_cell.angle_beta   90.00
_cell.angle_gamma   90.00
#
_symmetry.space_group_name_H-M   'P 1'
#
loop_
_entity.id
_entity.type
_entity.pdbx_description
1 polymer ?
#
loop_
_entity_poly.entity_id
_entity_poly.type
_entity_poly.pdbx_seq_one_letter_code
_entity_poly.pdbx_strand_id
1 'polypeptide(L)' 'MPPPQNYTFITLLAVNSTGVLKAVVDGKNHASVFPANRATMPNWINSRSTAIENPHPYTLILKSISLPRKKGEEP' A
#
# COMPACT_ATOMS: atom_id res chain seq x y z
N MET A 1 1.05 5.02 24.56
CA MET A 1 1.27 3.79 23.76
C MET A 1 1.00 4.13 22.31
N PRO A 2 1.87 3.77 21.35
CA PRO A 2 1.48 3.85 19.95
C PRO A 2 0.28 2.91 19.73
N PRO A 3 -0.70 3.28 18.90
CA PRO A 3 -1.84 2.42 18.62
C PRO A 3 -1.36 1.07 18.04
N PRO A 4 -2.12 -0.01 18.23
CA PRO A 4 -1.80 -1.29 17.60
C PRO A 4 -1.68 -1.09 16.09
N GLN A 5 -0.45 -1.18 15.59
CA GLN A 5 -0.19 -1.04 14.17
C GLN A 5 -0.64 -2.33 13.49
N ASN A 6 -1.80 -2.26 12.83
CA ASN A 6 -2.26 -3.33 11.96
C ASN A 6 -1.39 -3.34 10.70
N TYR A 7 -0.40 -4.23 10.68
CA TYR A 7 0.41 -4.47 9.50
C TYR A 7 -0.36 -5.33 8.50
N THR A 8 -0.37 -4.88 7.25
CA THR A 8 -0.87 -5.68 6.14
C THR A 8 0.29 -6.04 5.22
N PHE A 9 0.32 -7.29 4.79
CA PHE A 9 1.42 -7.80 3.96
C PHE A 9 1.05 -7.62 2.49
N ILE A 10 1.95 -7.02 1.73
CA ILE A 10 1.81 -6.86 0.29
C ILE A 10 3.14 -7.27 -0.34
N THR A 11 3.10 -8.18 -1.30
CA THR A 11 4.32 -8.59 -2.01
C THR A 11 4.68 -7.55 -3.07
N LEU A 12 5.98 -7.28 -3.24
CA LEU A 12 6.48 -6.37 -4.29
C LEU A 12 5.97 -6.76 -5.69
N LEU A 13 5.92 -8.07 -5.94
CA LEU A 13 5.39 -8.63 -7.19
C LEU A 13 3.92 -8.30 -7.37
N ALA A 14 3.08 -8.43 -6.35
CA ALA A 14 1.67 -8.10 -6.45
C ALA A 14 1.46 -6.62 -6.79
N VAL A 15 2.22 -5.72 -6.17
CA VAL A 15 2.14 -4.28 -6.48
C VAL A 15 2.59 -4.01 -7.92
N ASN A 16 3.76 -4.50 -8.31
CA ASN A 16 4.32 -4.24 -9.63
C ASN A 16 3.49 -4.88 -10.77
N SER A 17 2.80 -5.99 -10.50
CA SER A 17 1.89 -6.65 -11.44
C SER A 17 0.64 -5.83 -11.75
N THR A 18 0.24 -4.91 -10.86
CA THR A 18 -0.94 -4.05 -11.10
C THR A 18 -0.77 -3.10 -12.30
N GLY A 19 0.49 -2.81 -12.71
CA GLY A 19 0.81 -1.86 -13.78
C GLY A 19 0.53 -0.39 -13.45
N VAL A 20 -0.26 -0.11 -12.41
CA VAL A 20 -0.63 1.25 -11.96
C VAL A 20 0.14 1.68 -10.72
N LEU A 21 0.68 0.74 -9.95
CA LEU A 21 1.51 0.98 -8.78
C LEU A 21 2.86 0.29 -8.95
N LYS A 22 3.89 0.86 -8.33
CA LYS A 22 5.24 0.33 -8.26
C LYS A 22 5.69 0.28 -6.81
N ALA A 23 6.17 -0.87 -6.37
CA ALA A 23 6.80 -1.03 -5.07
C ALA A 23 8.31 -1.16 -5.25
N VAL A 24 9.07 -0.43 -4.44
CA VAL A 24 10.53 -0.43 -4.42
C VAL A 24 10.98 -0.64 -2.98
N VAL A 25 11.94 -1.55 -2.76
CA VAL A 25 12.58 -1.71 -1.45
C VAL A 25 13.58 -0.56 -1.28
N ASP A 26 13.31 0.32 -0.33
CA ASP A 26 14.13 1.52 -0.07
C ASP A 26 14.93 1.40 1.24
N GLY A 27 14.68 0.35 2.02
CA GLY A 27 15.46 0.04 3.21
C GLY A 27 15.38 -1.43 3.59
N LYS A 28 16.17 -1.84 4.59
CA LYS A 28 16.31 -3.23 5.03
C LYS A 28 14.96 -3.92 5.29
N ASN A 29 14.02 -3.20 5.91
CA ASN A 29 12.66 -3.67 6.21
C ASN A 29 11.59 -2.70 5.68
N HIS A 30 11.92 -1.85 4.70
CA HIS A 30 11.01 -0.81 4.21
C HIS A 30 10.86 -0.87 2.70
N ALA A 31 9.61 -0.96 2.25
CA ALA A 31 9.24 -0.87 0.85
C ALA A 31 8.34 0.36 0.67
N SER A 32 8.72 1.20 -0.28
CA SER A 32 7.96 2.38 -0.67
C SER A 32 7.10 2.05 -1.89
N VAL A 33 5.84 2.48 -1.86
CA VAL A 33 4.89 2.28 -2.96
C VAL A 33 4.54 3.61 -3.61
N PHE A 34 4.60 3.67 -4.92
CA PHE A 34 4.35 4.86 -5.72
C PHE A 34 3.47 4.52 -6.93
N PRO A 35 2.64 5.45 -7.42
CA PRO A 35 1.93 5.25 -8.68
C PRO A 35 2.92 5.20 -9.85
N ALA A 36 2.62 4.38 -10.85
CA ALA A 36 3.39 4.29 -12.08
C ALA A 36 3.43 5.65 -12.81
N ASN A 37 2.32 6.40 -12.75
CA ASN A 37 2.27 7.80 -13.16
C ASN A 37 2.51 8.71 -11.95
N ARG A 38 3.67 9.37 -11.87
CA ARG A 38 4.00 10.25 -10.73
C ARG A 38 3.12 11.49 -10.63
N ALA A 39 2.48 11.93 -11.73
CA ALA A 39 1.59 13.09 -11.71
C ALA A 39 0.34 12.88 -10.85
N THR A 40 -0.08 11.63 -10.64
CA THR A 40 -1.26 11.29 -9.82
C THR A 40 -0.92 11.09 -8.34
N MET A 41 0.36 11.07 -7.98
CA MET A 41 0.83 10.94 -6.61
C MET A 41 0.30 12.03 -5.65
N PRO A 42 0.33 13.34 -5.99
CA PRO A 42 -0.26 14.37 -5.12
C PRO A 42 -1.76 14.17 -4.90
N ASN A 43 -2.51 13.79 -5.94
CA ASN A 43 -3.95 13.50 -5.80
C ASN A 43 -4.21 12.31 -4.87
N TRP A 44 -3.37 11.27 -4.96
CA TRP A 44 -3.48 10.13 -4.07
C TRP A 44 -3.15 10.50 -2.63
N ILE A 45 -2.11 11.31 -2.39
CA ILE A 45 -1.78 11.80 -1.04
C ILE A 45 -2.91 12.68 -0.49
N ASN A 46 -3.47 13.57 -1.30
CA ASN A 46 -4.59 14.44 -0.90
C ASN A 46 -5.85 13.64 -0.53
N SER A 47 -6.08 12.49 -1.18
CA SER A 47 -7.20 11.61 -0.85
C SER A 47 -7.08 10.92 0.51
N ARG A 48 -5.92 11.00 1.19
CA ARG A 48 -5.67 10.32 2.46
C ARG A 48 -6.70 10.69 3.52
N SER A 49 -7.11 11.96 3.58
CA SER A 49 -8.08 12.45 4.56
C SER A 49 -9.46 11.82 4.38
N THR A 50 -9.84 11.50 3.15
CA THR A 50 -11.13 10.86 2.80
C THR A 50 -10.98 9.38 2.51
N ALA A 51 -9.82 8.76 2.77
CA ALA A 51 -9.55 7.39 2.32
C ALA A 51 -10.46 6.32 2.96
N ILE A 52 -11.13 6.66 4.06
CA ILE A 52 -12.11 5.79 4.73
C ILE A 52 -13.48 5.87 4.02
N GLU A 53 -13.91 7.08 3.64
CA GLU A 53 -15.25 7.35 3.08
C GLU A 53 -15.26 7.28 1.54
N ASN A 54 -14.22 7.81 0.90
CA ASN A 54 -14.01 7.80 -0.53
C ASN A 54 -12.54 7.40 -0.85
N PRO A 55 -12.22 6.10 -0.79
CA PRO A 55 -10.87 5.62 -1.07
C PRO A 55 -10.47 5.88 -2.51
N HIS A 56 -9.27 6.45 -2.69
CA HIS A 56 -8.69 6.59 -4.02
C HIS A 56 -8.53 5.23 -4.71
N PRO A 57 -8.61 5.16 -6.05
CA PRO A 57 -8.44 3.92 -6.81
C PRO A 57 -7.19 3.12 -6.40
N TYR A 58 -6.06 3.81 -6.18
CA TYR A 58 -4.83 3.17 -5.71
C TYR A 58 -4.94 2.53 -4.33
N THR A 59 -5.68 3.16 -3.41
CA THR A 59 -5.95 2.61 -2.08
C THR A 59 -6.82 1.36 -2.17
N LEU A 60 -7.82 1.34 -3.06
CA LEU A 60 -8.65 0.17 -3.31
C LEU A 60 -7.83 -1.00 -3.88
N ILE A 61 -6.94 -0.71 -4.83
CA ILE A 61 -6.07 -1.72 -5.43
C ILE A 61 -5.14 -2.31 -4.37
N LEU A 62 -4.48 -1.47 -3.57
CA LEU A 62 -3.66 -1.93 -2.46
C LEU A 62 -4.45 -2.80 -1.50
N LYS A 63 -5.64 -2.39 -1.10
CA LYS A 63 -6.51 -3.17 -0.22
C LYS A 63 -6.88 -4.53 -0.84
N SER A 64 -7.11 -4.58 -2.15
CA SER A 64 -7.46 -5.81 -2.88
C SER A 64 -6.29 -6.81 -2.98
N ILE A 65 -5.06 -6.34 -3.09
CA ILE A 65 -3.86 -7.21 -3.14
C ILE A 65 -3.23 -7.45 -1.77
N SER A 66 -3.77 -6.78 -0.75
CA SER A 66 -3.28 -6.89 0.61
C SER A 66 -3.71 -8.20 1.23
N LEU A 67 -2.74 -8.95 1.76
CA LEU A 67 -3.00 -10.23 2.40
C LEU A 67 -3.29 -10.00 3.88
N PRO A 68 -4.44 -10.51 4.39
CA PRO A 68 -4.67 -10.52 5.83
C PRO A 68 -3.61 -11.41 6.48
N ARG A 69 -3.07 -10.96 7.61
CA ARG A 69 -2.06 -11.71 8.37
C ARG A 69 -2.67 -13.07 8.74
N LYS A 70 -2.13 -14.16 8.20
CA LYS A 70 -2.47 -15.50 8.70
C LYS A 70 -1.90 -15.61 10.11
N LYS A 71 -2.76 -16.00 11.06
CA LYS A 71 -2.41 -16.17 12.47
C LYS A 71 -1.34 -17.28 12.56
N GLY A 72 -0.06 -16.92 12.65
CA GLY A 72 1.04 -17.89 12.79
C GLY A 72 2.33 -17.62 12.01
N GLU A 73 2.39 -16.60 11.14
CA GLU A 73 3.62 -16.26 10.42
C GLU A 73 4.34 -15.09 11.14
N GLU A 74 5.40 -15.43 11.87
CA GLU A 74 6.36 -14.48 12.45
C GLU A 74 7.30 -13.91 11.35
N PRO A 75 7.76 -12.65 11.50
CA PRO A 75 8.59 -11.96 10.52
C PRO A 75 10.01 -12.52 10.38
#